data_AF-A0A9Q1FKI1-F1
#
_entry.id   AF-A0A9Q1FKI1-F1
#
_cell.length_a   1.000
_cell.length_b   1.000
_cell.length_c   1.000
_cell.angle_alpha   90.00
_cell.angle_beta   90.00
_cell.angle_gamma   90.00
#
_symmetry.space_group_name_H-M   'P 1'
#
loop_
_entity.id
_entity.type
_entity.pdbx_description
1 polymer ?
#
loop_
_entity_poly.entity_id
_entity_poly.type
_entity_poly.pdbx_seq_one_letter_code
_entity_poly.pdbx_strand_id
1 'polypeptide(L)'
;MSGCVAKESSPQDIPSRVLHQQRKVEKQIQKKGMALFLHLLLALKLLSSCLCAPPGVLDVDTFDLENYDLNGETEWENIDLNNYGEAYDYDDLDQAIEVGTVAPPPAVTMPPQNIPPSDYVEEVTLPPRPTQAPAPPSLDFEGPGLFGPETGLGLPTCLLCICVSTSVYCDDNNIEGVPPLPKETTYFYARFNKIKHIKAKDFVNLNKLKRIDLTGNQISEIDQDTFRSLPELEDLLLADNQLQSLPELPVTMRYIDAKNNQLRSDGIHQEAFKDMSQLKFLYLSHNQLDYVPNPLPETLRALHLQYNNIQSLHEDTFCNSHNPNYVRRPLEDIRLDGNPIVLSHFVQSYVCLPRLPVGRMH
;
A
#
# COMPACT_ATOMS: atom_id res chain seq x y z
N MET A 1 -82.72 -32.71 24.88
CA MET A 1 -81.28 -32.70 24.56
C MET A 1 -80.80 -34.15 24.70
N SER A 2 -81.05 -34.99 23.70
CA SER A 2 -80.26 -35.20 22.47
C SER A 2 -79.26 -36.33 22.68
N GLY A 3 -79.66 -37.53 22.29
CA GLY A 3 -78.77 -38.68 22.14
C GLY A 3 -78.15 -38.75 20.76
N CYS A 4 -77.17 -39.63 20.57
CA CYS A 4 -76.90 -40.28 19.29
C CYS A 4 -76.27 -41.65 19.53
N VAL A 5 -76.95 -42.66 18.98
CA VAL A 5 -76.59 -44.08 18.93
C VAL A 5 -75.64 -44.29 17.75
N ALA A 6 -74.55 -45.03 17.97
CA ALA A 6 -73.69 -45.52 16.90
C ALA A 6 -74.39 -46.62 16.11
N LYS A 7 -74.44 -46.48 14.77
CA LYS A 7 -74.92 -47.51 13.85
C LYS A 7 -73.84 -47.75 12.80
N GLU A 8 -73.34 -48.98 12.73
CA GLU A 8 -72.46 -49.45 11.65
C GLU A 8 -73.21 -49.49 10.31
N SER A 9 -72.51 -49.16 9.23
CA SER A 9 -72.92 -49.47 7.86
C SER A 9 -71.71 -49.81 6.98
N SER A 10 -71.79 -51.00 6.37
CA SER A 10 -70.89 -51.61 5.39
C SER A 10 -70.75 -50.82 4.05
N PRO A 11 -69.78 -51.20 3.19
CA PRO A 11 -69.16 -50.29 2.22
C PRO A 11 -69.68 -50.51 0.81
N GLN A 12 -70.38 -49.55 0.21
CA GLN A 12 -70.56 -49.49 -1.25
C GLN A 12 -70.59 -48.05 -1.77
N ASP A 13 -69.99 -47.89 -2.96
CA ASP A 13 -69.96 -46.72 -3.86
C ASP A 13 -68.85 -45.68 -3.66
N ILE A 14 -67.63 -46.07 -4.06
CA ILE A 14 -66.56 -45.14 -4.42
C ILE A 14 -66.91 -44.52 -5.80
N PRO A 15 -67.07 -43.20 -5.92
CA PRO A 15 -67.44 -42.56 -7.18
C PRO A 15 -66.34 -42.68 -8.24
N SER A 16 -66.71 -42.97 -9.48
CA SER A 16 -65.85 -43.25 -10.65
C SER A 16 -64.77 -42.19 -10.96
N ARG A 17 -64.88 -40.98 -10.39
CA ARG A 17 -63.85 -39.93 -10.44
C ARG A 17 -62.61 -40.28 -9.62
N VAL A 18 -62.75 -40.95 -8.48
CA VAL A 18 -61.65 -41.28 -7.56
C VAL A 18 -60.76 -42.39 -8.14
N LEU A 19 -61.36 -43.39 -8.79
CA LEU A 19 -60.62 -44.45 -9.49
C LEU A 19 -59.80 -43.92 -10.68
N HIS A 20 -60.33 -42.89 -11.37
CA HIS A 20 -59.64 -42.26 -12.49
C HIS A 20 -58.47 -41.37 -12.03
N GLN A 21 -58.60 -40.74 -10.85
CA GLN A 21 -57.54 -39.96 -10.22
C GLN A 21 -56.40 -40.86 -9.71
N GLN A 22 -56.71 -42.00 -9.07
CA GLN A 22 -55.70 -42.97 -8.62
C GLN A 22 -54.91 -43.58 -9.79
N ARG A 23 -55.57 -43.97 -10.89
CA ARG A 23 -54.86 -44.47 -12.09
C ARG A 23 -53.97 -43.41 -12.76
N LYS A 24 -54.29 -42.11 -12.65
CA LYS A 24 -53.43 -41.01 -13.13
C LYS A 24 -52.21 -40.83 -12.24
N VAL A 25 -52.36 -40.97 -10.92
CA VAL A 25 -51.25 -40.88 -9.95
C VAL A 25 -50.32 -42.09 -10.08
N GLU A 26 -50.83 -43.31 -10.22
CA GLU A 26 -50.02 -44.51 -10.46
C GLU A 26 -49.24 -44.44 -11.78
N LYS A 27 -49.84 -43.95 -12.87
CA LYS A 27 -49.13 -43.73 -14.14
C LYS A 27 -48.05 -42.64 -14.04
N GLN A 28 -48.25 -41.61 -13.21
CA GLN A 28 -47.26 -40.57 -12.92
C GLN A 28 -46.09 -41.10 -12.09
N ILE A 29 -46.37 -41.95 -11.09
CA ILE A 29 -45.37 -42.60 -10.25
C ILE A 29 -44.56 -43.62 -11.06
N GLN A 30 -45.19 -44.42 -11.94
CA GLN A 30 -44.47 -45.30 -12.88
C GLN A 30 -43.61 -44.54 -13.89
N LYS A 31 -44.08 -43.40 -14.43
CA LYS A 31 -43.26 -42.57 -15.34
C LYS A 31 -42.05 -41.94 -14.65
N LYS A 32 -42.23 -41.43 -13.43
CA LYS A 32 -41.13 -40.86 -12.63
C LYS A 32 -40.15 -41.94 -12.14
N GLY A 33 -40.64 -43.13 -11.79
CA GLY A 33 -39.83 -44.29 -11.43
C GLY A 33 -39.00 -44.83 -12.60
N MET A 34 -39.57 -44.93 -13.81
CA MET A 34 -38.84 -45.31 -15.03
C MET A 34 -37.78 -44.28 -15.43
N ALA A 35 -38.03 -42.99 -15.24
CA ALA A 35 -37.04 -41.94 -15.49
C ALA A 35 -35.87 -42.01 -14.49
N LEU A 36 -36.16 -42.22 -13.19
CA LEU A 36 -35.12 -42.40 -12.18
C LEU A 36 -34.26 -43.65 -12.44
N PHE A 37 -34.89 -44.74 -12.89
CA PHE A 37 -34.19 -46.00 -13.24
C PHE A 37 -33.32 -45.85 -14.50
N LEU A 38 -33.77 -45.07 -15.49
CA LEU A 38 -32.99 -44.79 -16.71
C LEU A 38 -31.78 -43.90 -16.40
N HIS A 39 -31.91 -42.91 -15.51
CA HIS A 39 -30.79 -42.08 -15.04
C HIS A 39 -29.79 -42.86 -14.19
N LEU A 40 -30.25 -43.80 -13.35
CA LEU A 40 -29.39 -44.68 -12.56
C LEU A 40 -28.63 -45.68 -13.46
N LEU A 41 -29.27 -46.22 -14.50
CA LEU A 41 -28.62 -47.07 -15.51
C LEU A 41 -27.63 -46.29 -16.39
N LEU A 42 -27.89 -45.00 -16.69
CA LEU A 42 -26.93 -44.13 -17.38
C LEU A 42 -25.72 -43.82 -16.51
N ALA A 43 -25.93 -43.58 -15.21
CA ALA A 43 -24.85 -43.35 -14.24
C ALA A 43 -23.98 -44.59 -14.03
N LEU A 44 -24.57 -45.80 -13.97
CA LEU A 44 -23.80 -47.05 -13.91
C LEU A 44 -23.03 -47.36 -15.21
N LYS A 45 -23.52 -46.91 -16.38
CA LYS A 45 -22.80 -47.06 -17.66
C LYS A 45 -21.66 -46.05 -17.84
N LEU A 46 -21.71 -44.89 -17.17
CA LEU A 46 -20.64 -43.89 -17.20
C LEU A 46 -19.48 -44.20 -16.23
N LEU A 47 -19.72 -45.01 -15.20
CA LEU A 47 -18.70 -45.47 -14.25
C LEU A 47 -17.94 -46.74 -14.70
N SER A 48 -18.28 -47.33 -15.84
CA SER A 48 -17.62 -48.55 -16.36
C SER A 48 -16.68 -48.31 -17.56
N SER A 49 -16.18 -47.08 -17.71
CA SER A 49 -15.24 -46.69 -18.78
C SER A 49 -13.96 -46.09 -18.20
N CYS A 50 -13.28 -46.83 -17.33
CA CYS A 50 -11.91 -46.51 -16.95
C CYS A 50 -11.19 -47.81 -16.64
N LEU A 51 -10.57 -48.41 -17.65
CA LEU A 51 -9.50 -49.41 -17.56
C LEU A 51 -8.89 -49.58 -18.95
N CYS A 52 -7.62 -49.16 -19.06
CA CYS A 52 -6.57 -49.56 -20.02
C CYS A 52 -5.84 -48.37 -20.69
N ALA A 53 -4.73 -47.94 -20.09
CA ALA A 53 -3.50 -47.49 -20.77
C ALA A 53 -2.28 -47.78 -19.85
N PRO A 54 -1.10 -48.14 -20.40
CA PRO A 54 -0.05 -48.91 -19.70
C PRO A 54 0.93 -48.05 -18.87
N PRO A 55 1.73 -48.68 -17.97
CA PRO A 55 2.71 -47.95 -17.15
C PRO A 55 3.98 -47.64 -17.96
N GLY A 56 4.29 -46.34 -18.08
CA GLY A 56 5.57 -45.85 -18.57
C GLY A 56 6.66 -45.96 -17.50
N VAL A 57 7.80 -46.46 -17.94
CA VAL A 57 8.98 -46.89 -17.17
C VAL A 57 9.66 -45.70 -16.46
N LEU A 58 10.11 -45.95 -15.23
CA LEU A 58 11.07 -45.12 -14.50
C LEU A 58 12.45 -45.26 -15.14
N ASP A 59 13.05 -44.15 -15.59
CA ASP A 59 14.50 -44.06 -15.75
C ASP A 59 15.02 -42.93 -14.86
N VAL A 60 15.79 -43.36 -13.85
CA VAL A 60 16.71 -42.57 -13.06
C VAL A 60 18.05 -42.70 -13.75
N ASP A 61 18.55 -41.61 -14.32
CA ASP A 61 19.96 -41.22 -14.40
C ASP A 61 20.10 -40.18 -15.51
N THR A 62 20.48 -38.96 -15.14
CA THR A 62 21.63 -38.19 -15.67
C THR A 62 21.51 -36.77 -15.13
N PHE A 63 22.31 -36.47 -14.10
CA PHE A 63 22.67 -35.11 -13.73
C PHE A 63 23.59 -34.55 -14.82
N ASP A 64 23.21 -33.43 -15.45
CA ASP A 64 24.14 -32.55 -16.15
C ASP A 64 23.80 -31.09 -15.83
N LEU A 65 24.60 -30.53 -14.92
CA LEU A 65 24.72 -29.10 -14.64
C LEU A 65 25.77 -28.55 -15.61
N GLU A 66 25.37 -28.00 -16.75
CA GLU A 66 26.22 -27.11 -17.56
C GLU A 66 25.40 -26.47 -18.70
N ASN A 67 24.79 -25.31 -18.44
CA ASN A 67 24.97 -24.12 -19.29
C ASN A 67 24.17 -22.92 -18.76
N TYR A 68 24.94 -21.90 -18.40
CA TYR A 68 24.50 -20.52 -18.28
C TYR A 68 23.99 -19.99 -19.63
N ASP A 69 22.89 -19.25 -19.61
CA ASP A 69 22.73 -18.07 -20.47
C ASP A 69 22.06 -16.96 -19.65
N LEU A 70 22.92 -16.11 -19.08
CA LEU A 70 22.56 -14.79 -18.56
C LEU A 70 22.31 -13.88 -19.76
N ASN A 71 21.09 -13.35 -19.93
CA ASN A 71 20.80 -12.06 -20.57
C ASN A 71 19.29 -11.75 -20.45
N GLY A 72 18.93 -10.71 -19.68
CA GLY A 72 17.59 -10.11 -19.74
C GLY A 72 16.98 -9.80 -18.38
N GLU A 73 17.16 -8.56 -17.96
CA GLU A 73 16.72 -7.92 -16.72
C GLU A 73 15.24 -8.12 -16.37
N THR A 74 15.00 -8.21 -15.05
CA THR A 74 13.79 -7.89 -14.23
C THR A 74 13.18 -9.07 -13.48
N GLU A 75 13.44 -9.13 -12.17
CA GLU A 75 12.50 -9.52 -11.09
C GLU A 75 13.28 -9.72 -9.78
N TRP A 76 13.54 -8.61 -9.07
CA TRP A 76 13.92 -8.63 -7.65
C TRP A 76 12.65 -8.62 -6.80
N GLU A 77 11.93 -9.74 -6.75
CA GLU A 77 10.84 -9.94 -5.79
C GLU A 77 11.04 -11.30 -5.11
N ASN A 78 11.71 -11.26 -3.94
CA ASN A 78 11.48 -12.11 -2.77
C ASN A 78 12.51 -11.75 -1.68
N ILE A 79 12.35 -10.59 -1.06
CA ILE A 79 12.94 -10.32 0.26
C ILE A 79 11.78 -10.12 1.23
N ASP A 80 11.59 -11.12 2.08
CA ASP A 80 10.64 -11.14 3.17
C ASP A 80 11.17 -10.25 4.30
N LEU A 81 10.59 -9.05 4.46
CA LEU A 81 11.02 -8.02 5.43
C LEU A 81 10.39 -8.16 6.82
N ASN A 82 9.78 -9.30 7.14
CA ASN A 82 9.02 -9.49 8.39
C ASN A 82 9.84 -10.04 9.58
N ASN A 83 11.17 -9.85 9.64
CA ASN A 83 11.96 -10.34 10.78
C ASN A 83 12.96 -9.32 11.37
N TYR A 84 12.59 -8.04 11.42
CA TYR A 84 13.32 -7.03 12.20
C TYR A 84 12.47 -6.56 13.37
N GLY A 85 12.38 -7.40 14.39
CA GLY A 85 11.75 -7.07 15.66
C GLY A 85 12.22 -8.04 16.72
N GLU A 86 13.44 -7.85 17.25
CA GLU A 86 13.78 -8.19 18.64
C GLU A 86 15.15 -7.59 19.06
N ALA A 87 15.11 -6.88 20.20
CA ALA A 87 16.16 -6.60 21.19
C ALA A 87 17.48 -5.93 20.76
N TYR A 88 17.62 -4.62 21.04
CA TYR A 88 18.92 -4.01 21.35
C TYR A 88 19.08 -3.92 22.87
N ASP A 89 20.04 -4.68 23.37
CA ASP A 89 20.58 -4.65 24.73
C ASP A 89 21.55 -3.45 24.81
N TYR A 90 21.27 -2.48 25.68
CA TYR A 90 22.10 -1.30 25.93
C TYR A 90 22.79 -1.47 27.28
N ASP A 91 23.81 -2.31 27.33
CA ASP A 91 24.76 -2.39 28.44
C ASP A 91 26.12 -2.87 27.90
N ASP A 92 26.95 -1.92 27.45
CA ASP A 92 28.43 -1.98 27.48
C ASP A 92 29.06 -0.98 26.49
N LEU A 93 29.11 0.31 26.86
CA LEU A 93 30.08 1.26 26.31
C LEU A 93 30.46 2.33 27.36
N ASP A 94 31.05 1.89 28.47
CA ASP A 94 31.95 2.75 29.26
C ASP A 94 33.38 2.58 28.74
N GLN A 95 33.77 3.38 27.74
CA GLN A 95 35.17 3.67 27.47
C GLN A 95 35.39 5.17 27.46
N ALA A 96 36.14 5.61 28.48
CA ALA A 96 36.56 6.98 28.70
C ALA A 96 37.24 7.57 27.45
N ILE A 97 36.76 8.73 27.02
CA ILE A 97 37.45 9.59 26.07
C ILE A 97 38.62 10.24 26.83
N GLU A 98 39.85 9.82 26.55
CA GLU A 98 41.04 10.57 26.94
C GLU A 98 41.18 11.82 26.05
N VAL A 99 41.09 12.99 26.68
CA VAL A 99 41.34 14.30 26.06
C VAL A 99 42.85 14.50 25.94
N GLY A 100 43.39 14.40 24.71
CA GLY A 100 44.76 14.78 24.42
C GLY A 100 44.99 16.29 24.59
N THR A 101 45.84 16.66 25.55
CA THR A 101 46.20 18.05 25.85
C THR A 101 47.09 18.66 24.76
N VAL A 102 46.71 19.85 24.27
CA VAL A 102 47.49 20.68 23.34
C VAL A 102 48.74 21.23 24.04
N ALA A 103 49.90 21.16 23.38
CA ALA A 103 51.17 21.72 23.88
C ALA A 103 51.16 23.26 23.94
N PRO A 104 51.81 23.89 24.94
CA PRO A 104 51.88 25.36 25.04
C PRO A 104 52.92 25.95 24.07
N PRO A 105 52.76 27.23 23.66
CA PRO A 105 53.70 27.88 22.74
C PRO A 105 55.06 28.19 23.40
N PRO A 106 56.16 28.24 22.64
CA PRO A 106 57.48 28.49 23.19
C PRO A 106 57.66 29.96 23.60
N ALA A 107 58.32 30.16 24.74
CA ALA A 107 58.70 31.47 25.25
C ALA A 107 59.73 32.14 24.33
N VAL A 108 59.43 33.37 23.88
CA VAL A 108 60.39 34.22 23.18
C VAL A 108 61.02 35.17 24.20
N THR A 109 62.28 34.88 24.53
CA THR A 109 63.19 35.69 25.33
C THR A 109 63.55 37.00 24.62
N MET A 110 63.44 38.12 25.33
CA MET A 110 63.94 39.44 24.90
C MET A 110 65.49 39.50 24.89
N PRO A 111 66.13 40.18 23.91
CA PRO A 111 67.52 40.61 24.02
C PRO A 111 67.64 42.12 24.40
N PRO A 112 68.81 42.56 24.91
CA PRO A 112 68.98 43.83 25.64
C PRO A 112 69.20 45.07 24.74
N GLN A 113 68.95 46.24 25.33
CA GLN A 113 69.18 47.57 24.77
C GLN A 113 70.66 47.99 24.81
N ASN A 114 71.20 48.49 23.68
CA ASN A 114 72.08 49.68 23.55
C ASN A 114 73.02 49.61 22.32
N ILE A 115 72.72 50.32 21.23
CA ILE A 115 73.69 50.83 20.22
C ILE A 115 73.16 52.20 19.66
N PRO A 116 74.00 53.23 19.38
CA PRO A 116 73.59 54.61 19.08
C PRO A 116 73.17 54.85 17.61
N PRO A 117 72.69 56.06 17.23
CA PRO A 117 71.99 56.28 15.97
C PRO A 117 72.95 56.66 14.83
N SER A 118 72.71 56.13 13.63
CA SER A 118 73.19 56.75 12.40
C SER A 118 72.21 56.54 11.25
N ASP A 119 71.79 57.67 10.68
CA ASP A 119 71.31 57.89 9.31
C ASP A 119 69.97 57.27 8.91
N TYR A 120 68.91 58.01 9.27
CA TYR A 120 67.64 57.97 8.56
C TYR A 120 67.80 58.62 7.18
N VAL A 121 67.55 57.87 6.12
CA VAL A 121 67.17 58.41 4.80
C VAL A 121 65.67 58.15 4.65
N GLU A 122 64.88 59.23 4.61
CA GLU A 122 63.44 59.15 4.30
C GLU A 122 63.26 58.71 2.85
N GLU A 123 62.65 57.54 2.64
CA GLU A 123 62.16 57.12 1.33
C GLU A 123 60.73 57.63 1.15
N VAL A 124 60.55 58.53 0.18
CA VAL A 124 59.27 59.16 -0.14
C VAL A 124 58.33 58.10 -0.76
N THR A 125 57.36 57.63 0.02
CA THR A 125 56.28 56.77 -0.47
C THR A 125 55.27 57.59 -1.29
N LEU A 126 55.13 57.24 -2.58
CA LEU A 126 54.04 57.69 -3.44
C LEU A 126 52.70 57.10 -2.94
N PRO A 127 51.56 57.83 -3.06
CA PRO A 127 50.27 57.33 -2.61
C PRO A 127 49.79 56.13 -3.45
N PRO A 128 49.14 55.13 -2.84
CA PRO A 128 48.70 53.94 -3.53
C PRO A 128 47.54 54.26 -4.49
N ARG A 129 47.66 53.74 -5.71
CA ARG A 129 46.60 53.75 -6.72
C ARG A 129 45.42 52.90 -6.22
N PRO A 130 44.16 53.37 -6.31
CA PRO A 130 43.01 52.56 -5.90
C PRO A 130 42.77 51.48 -6.95
N THR A 131 43.34 50.30 -6.74
CA THR A 131 42.86 49.06 -7.36
C THR A 131 41.81 48.47 -6.43
N GLN A 132 40.55 48.51 -6.86
CA GLN A 132 39.50 47.69 -6.26
C GLN A 132 39.99 46.24 -6.24
N ALA A 133 39.93 45.60 -5.06
CA ALA A 133 40.05 44.16 -4.98
C ALA A 133 38.98 43.55 -5.92
N PRO A 134 39.30 42.52 -6.72
CA PRO A 134 38.26 41.77 -7.41
C PRO A 134 37.28 41.30 -6.34
N ALA A 135 36.01 41.65 -6.48
CA ALA A 135 34.97 41.04 -5.67
C ALA A 135 35.12 39.51 -5.80
N PRO A 136 34.98 38.74 -4.70
CA PRO A 136 34.85 37.29 -4.85
C PRO A 136 33.73 37.05 -5.86
N PRO A 137 33.88 36.10 -6.80
CA PRO A 137 32.81 35.82 -7.74
C PRO A 137 31.56 35.53 -6.92
N SER A 138 30.56 36.41 -6.99
CA SER A 138 29.22 36.03 -6.61
C SER A 138 28.88 34.88 -7.55
N LEU A 139 28.63 33.71 -6.98
CA LEU A 139 27.97 32.66 -7.72
C LEU A 139 26.58 33.22 -8.01
N ASP A 140 26.42 33.86 -9.16
CA ASP A 140 25.13 34.33 -9.63
C ASP A 140 24.31 33.08 -10.00
N PHE A 141 23.54 32.61 -9.02
CA PHE A 141 22.70 31.40 -9.06
C PHE A 141 21.42 31.58 -9.90
N GLU A 142 21.34 32.58 -10.79
CA GLU A 142 20.15 32.85 -11.62
C GLU A 142 19.99 31.90 -12.83
N GLY A 143 20.50 30.67 -12.74
CA GLY A 143 20.35 29.64 -13.76
C GLY A 143 19.38 28.54 -13.32
N PRO A 144 18.28 28.27 -14.04
CA PRO A 144 17.50 27.07 -13.80
C PRO A 144 18.30 25.89 -14.35
N GLY A 145 18.71 24.94 -13.51
CA GLY A 145 19.16 23.67 -14.09
C GLY A 145 19.89 22.68 -13.21
N LEU A 146 20.68 23.12 -12.22
CA LEU A 146 21.51 22.16 -11.47
C LEU A 146 20.93 21.78 -10.11
N PHE A 147 20.37 22.75 -9.37
CA PHE A 147 20.00 22.53 -7.98
C PHE A 147 18.48 22.61 -7.70
N GLY A 148 17.64 22.60 -8.75
CA GLY A 148 16.20 22.70 -8.62
C GLY A 148 15.70 24.12 -8.27
N PRO A 149 14.40 24.28 -8.04
CA PRO A 149 13.81 25.59 -7.71
C PRO A 149 14.17 26.02 -6.29
N GLU A 150 14.13 27.34 -6.04
CA GLU A 150 14.43 27.92 -4.73
C GLU A 150 13.32 27.68 -3.71
N THR A 151 13.70 27.25 -2.50
CA THR A 151 12.77 26.88 -1.42
C THR A 151 12.14 28.07 -0.67
N GLY A 152 12.44 29.30 -1.06
CA GLY A 152 12.09 30.51 -0.30
C GLY A 152 12.92 30.70 0.99
N LEU A 153 13.77 29.72 1.35
CA LEU A 153 14.76 29.81 2.43
C LEU A 153 16.14 30.31 1.93
N GLY A 154 16.21 30.77 0.68
CA GLY A 154 17.47 31.18 0.03
C GLY A 154 18.38 30.02 -0.39
N LEU A 155 17.88 28.78 -0.32
CA LEU A 155 18.59 27.57 -0.73
C LEU A 155 17.79 26.84 -1.82
N PRO A 156 18.45 26.36 -2.89
CA PRO A 156 17.81 25.48 -3.86
C PRO A 156 17.34 24.16 -3.23
N THR A 157 16.31 23.55 -3.81
CA THR A 157 15.74 22.31 -3.28
C THR A 157 16.75 21.16 -3.24
N CYS A 158 17.62 21.04 -4.24
CA CYS A 158 18.67 20.01 -4.28
C CYS A 158 19.93 20.36 -3.47
N LEU A 159 19.87 21.45 -2.69
CA LEU A 159 20.86 21.75 -1.66
C LEU A 159 20.31 21.43 -0.26
N LEU A 160 18.99 21.62 -0.07
CA LEU A 160 18.27 21.15 1.12
C LEU A 160 18.05 19.62 1.11
N CYS A 161 17.86 19.07 -0.08
CA CYS A 161 17.60 17.67 -0.36
C CYS A 161 18.63 17.11 -1.34
N ILE A 162 18.66 15.79 -1.51
CA ILE A 162 19.53 15.12 -2.47
C ILE A 162 18.72 14.83 -3.74
N CYS A 163 19.10 15.43 -4.86
CA CYS A 163 18.50 15.14 -6.16
C CYS A 163 19.40 14.20 -6.97
N VAL A 164 18.90 13.03 -7.34
CA VAL A 164 19.59 12.05 -8.18
C VAL A 164 18.74 11.73 -9.39
N SER A 165 19.22 12.12 -10.58
CA SER A 165 18.45 11.98 -11.82
C SER A 165 17.09 12.70 -11.71
N THR A 166 15.97 11.97 -11.72
CA THR A 166 14.62 12.49 -11.53
C THR A 166 14.04 12.21 -10.13
N SER A 167 14.86 11.74 -9.19
CA SER A 167 14.43 11.44 -7.83
C SER A 167 14.91 12.52 -6.85
N VAL A 168 14.04 12.92 -5.93
CA VAL A 168 14.34 13.91 -4.88
C VAL A 168 14.19 13.24 -3.53
N TYR A 169 15.26 13.24 -2.74
CA TYR A 169 15.35 12.64 -1.40
C TYR A 169 15.55 13.72 -0.34
N CYS A 170 14.54 13.89 0.50
CA CYS A 170 14.48 14.90 1.55
C CYS A 170 14.31 14.27 2.95
N ASP A 171 14.61 12.98 3.11
CA ASP A 171 14.39 12.24 4.37
C ASP A 171 15.13 12.90 5.56
N ASP A 172 14.51 12.92 6.74
CA ASP A 172 15.12 13.35 8.02
C ASP A 172 15.69 14.80 8.06
N ASN A 173 15.21 15.69 7.20
CA ASN A 173 15.72 17.07 7.10
C ASN A 173 14.95 18.10 7.96
N ASN A 174 14.09 17.67 8.88
CA ASN A 174 13.23 18.53 9.70
C ASN A 174 12.35 19.50 8.90
N ILE A 175 11.98 19.13 7.68
CA ILE A 175 11.22 19.99 6.78
C ILE A 175 9.76 20.09 7.24
N GLU A 176 9.21 21.30 7.30
CA GLU A 176 7.84 21.56 7.78
C GLU A 176 6.78 21.62 6.67
N GLY A 177 7.19 21.66 5.41
CA GLY A 177 6.31 21.71 4.24
C GLY A 177 7.02 21.23 2.98
N VAL A 178 6.27 20.77 1.99
CA VAL A 178 6.85 20.24 0.74
C VAL A 178 7.68 21.33 0.06
N PRO A 179 8.99 21.13 -0.17
CA PRO A 179 9.81 22.09 -0.89
C PRO A 179 9.39 22.11 -2.37
N PRO A 180 9.60 23.22 -3.10
CA PRO A 180 9.27 23.27 -4.52
C PRO A 180 10.06 22.21 -5.29
N LEU A 181 9.39 21.36 -6.04
CA LEU A 181 10.04 20.24 -6.72
C LEU A 181 10.43 20.60 -8.15
N PRO A 182 11.55 20.08 -8.69
CA PRO A 182 11.85 20.14 -10.12
C PRO A 182 10.72 19.52 -10.95
N LYS A 183 10.39 20.12 -12.11
CA LYS A 183 9.28 19.66 -12.97
C LYS A 183 9.44 18.24 -13.51
N GLU A 184 10.68 17.78 -13.62
CA GLU A 184 11.05 16.45 -14.12
C GLU A 184 11.02 15.38 -13.02
N THR A 185 10.65 15.72 -11.78
CA THR A 185 10.64 14.79 -10.65
C THR A 185 9.69 13.63 -10.91
N THR A 186 10.21 12.41 -10.84
CA THR A 186 9.48 11.15 -10.99
C THR A 186 9.22 10.48 -9.65
N TYR A 187 10.17 10.60 -8.71
CA TYR A 187 10.07 10.00 -7.38
C TYR A 187 10.39 11.06 -6.33
N PHE A 188 9.52 11.21 -5.35
CA PHE A 188 9.72 12.13 -4.24
C PHE A 188 9.66 11.37 -2.91
N TYR A 189 10.74 11.46 -2.14
CA TYR A 189 10.88 10.85 -0.82
C TYR A 189 11.15 11.95 0.20
N ALA A 190 10.28 12.09 1.19
CA ALA A 190 10.47 13.04 2.30
C ALA A 190 9.99 12.44 3.61
N ARG A 191 10.51 11.25 3.95
CA ARG A 191 10.13 10.51 5.15
C ARG A 191 10.68 11.17 6.41
N PHE A 192 10.03 10.90 7.54
CA PHE A 192 10.52 11.28 8.88
C PHE A 192 10.81 12.79 9.01
N ASN A 193 9.97 13.61 8.38
CA ASN A 193 10.02 15.07 8.47
C ASN A 193 8.90 15.58 9.39
N LYS A 194 8.66 16.89 9.36
CA LYS A 194 7.66 17.58 10.19
C LYS A 194 6.57 18.23 9.34
N ILE A 195 6.29 17.65 8.17
CA ILE A 195 5.29 18.18 7.23
C ILE A 195 3.90 18.03 7.88
N LYS A 196 3.15 19.13 7.95
CA LYS A 196 1.81 19.16 8.59
C LYS A 196 0.66 19.30 7.62
N HIS A 197 0.87 20.06 6.56
CA HIS A 197 -0.16 20.36 5.57
C HIS A 197 0.43 20.22 4.17
N ILE A 198 -0.34 19.61 3.28
CA ILE A 198 0.00 19.53 1.86
C ILE A 198 -1.01 20.35 1.08
N LYS A 199 -0.50 21.28 0.27
CA LYS A 199 -1.32 22.17 -0.53
C LYS A 199 -1.32 21.73 -1.98
N ALA A 200 -2.41 22.02 -2.69
CA ALA A 200 -2.53 21.67 -4.11
C ALA A 200 -1.35 22.23 -4.94
N LYS A 201 -0.89 23.44 -4.62
CA LYS A 201 0.23 24.11 -5.28
C LYS A 201 1.57 23.37 -5.20
N ASP A 202 1.76 22.50 -4.19
CA ASP A 202 3.05 21.87 -3.91
C ASP A 202 3.41 20.83 -4.99
N PHE A 203 2.39 20.27 -5.66
CA PHE A 203 2.53 19.26 -6.71
C PHE A 203 2.06 19.74 -8.10
N VAL A 204 1.86 21.05 -8.28
CA VAL A 204 1.38 21.60 -9.56
C VAL A 204 2.39 21.38 -10.68
N ASN A 205 1.90 20.91 -11.83
CA ASN A 205 2.67 20.66 -13.07
C ASN A 205 3.75 19.57 -12.96
N LEU A 206 3.68 18.67 -11.99
CA LEU A 206 4.59 17.51 -11.86
C LEU A 206 4.06 16.30 -12.64
N ASN A 207 4.00 16.44 -13.97
CA ASN A 207 3.31 15.48 -14.84
C ASN A 207 3.97 14.10 -14.92
N LYS A 208 5.22 13.96 -14.46
CA LYS A 208 6.00 12.71 -14.49
C LYS A 208 6.08 12.02 -13.13
N LEU A 209 5.43 12.58 -12.10
CA LEU A 209 5.53 12.08 -10.75
C LEU A 209 4.77 10.75 -10.62
N LYS A 210 5.49 9.68 -10.31
CA LYS A 210 4.96 8.32 -10.19
C LYS A 210 4.82 7.85 -8.76
N ARG A 211 5.68 8.35 -7.87
CA ARG A 211 5.70 7.94 -6.46
C ARG A 211 5.93 9.11 -5.53
N ILE A 212 5.14 9.13 -4.46
CA ILE A 212 5.27 10.05 -3.34
C ILE A 212 5.38 9.23 -2.06
N ASP A 213 6.46 9.42 -1.32
CA ASP A 213 6.66 8.82 0.00
C ASP A 213 6.83 9.90 1.07
N LEU A 214 5.83 10.03 1.92
CA LEU A 214 5.73 10.98 3.02
C LEU A 214 5.54 10.27 4.36
N THR A 215 6.01 9.03 4.46
CA THR A 215 5.89 8.20 5.65
C THR A 215 6.52 8.86 6.88
N GLY A 216 5.89 8.75 8.04
CA GLY A 216 6.45 9.23 9.31
C GLY A 216 6.51 10.75 9.42
N ASN A 217 5.53 11.46 8.86
CA ASN A 217 5.39 12.91 9.00
C ASN A 217 4.31 13.26 10.04
N GLN A 218 3.87 14.52 10.07
CA GLN A 218 2.81 15.00 10.97
C GLN A 218 1.62 15.51 10.16
N ILE A 219 1.36 14.91 8.99
CA ILE A 219 0.38 15.42 8.04
C ILE A 219 -1.01 15.20 8.62
N SER A 220 -1.74 16.28 8.87
CA SER A 220 -3.12 16.25 9.35
C SER A 220 -4.14 16.58 8.27
N GLU A 221 -3.74 17.33 7.25
CA GLU A 221 -4.64 17.83 6.21
C GLU A 221 -3.94 17.88 4.84
N ILE A 222 -4.68 17.49 3.80
CA ILE A 222 -4.28 17.53 2.40
C ILE A 222 -5.43 18.17 1.61
N ASP A 223 -5.15 19.19 0.79
CA ASP A 223 -6.19 19.79 -0.06
C ASP A 223 -6.78 18.73 -1.00
N GLN A 224 -8.11 18.72 -1.18
CA GLN A 224 -8.83 17.64 -1.89
C GLN A 224 -8.31 17.38 -3.32
N ASP A 225 -7.97 18.42 -4.08
CA ASP A 225 -7.53 18.32 -5.48
C ASP A 225 -6.01 18.13 -5.63
N THR A 226 -5.24 17.96 -4.55
CA THR A 226 -3.77 17.94 -4.59
C THR A 226 -3.21 16.88 -5.54
N PHE A 227 -3.69 15.64 -5.43
CA PHE A 227 -3.15 14.52 -6.21
C PHE A 227 -3.95 14.24 -7.48
N ARG A 228 -5.15 14.81 -7.60
CA ARG A 228 -6.05 14.62 -8.73
C ARG A 228 -5.42 15.04 -10.07
N SER A 229 -4.58 16.07 -10.05
CA SER A 229 -3.93 16.60 -11.25
C SER A 229 -2.66 15.84 -11.68
N LEU A 230 -2.29 14.75 -11.00
CA LEU A 230 -1.07 13.98 -11.29
C LEU A 230 -1.41 12.77 -12.18
N PRO A 231 -1.13 12.84 -13.50
CA PRO A 231 -1.63 11.85 -14.46
C PRO A 231 -0.89 10.52 -14.44
N GLU A 232 0.30 10.45 -13.84
CA GLU A 232 1.14 9.25 -13.79
C GLU A 232 1.37 8.74 -12.36
N LEU A 233 0.67 9.28 -11.35
CA LEU A 233 0.88 8.87 -9.97
C LEU A 233 0.37 7.44 -9.76
N GLU A 234 1.27 6.56 -9.34
CA GLU A 234 1.00 5.13 -9.13
C GLU A 234 1.10 4.76 -7.64
N ASP A 235 2.07 5.31 -6.93
CA ASP A 235 2.39 4.93 -5.55
C ASP A 235 2.27 6.13 -4.60
N LEU A 236 1.44 5.99 -3.56
CA LEU A 236 1.30 6.98 -2.50
C LEU A 236 1.47 6.34 -1.13
N LEU A 237 2.52 6.76 -0.41
CA LEU A 237 2.83 6.31 0.93
C LEU A 237 2.68 7.48 1.90
N LEU A 238 1.68 7.36 2.76
CA LEU A 238 1.27 8.31 3.80
C LEU A 238 1.23 7.61 5.17
N ALA A 239 1.90 6.47 5.32
CA ALA A 239 1.96 5.73 6.56
C ALA A 239 2.48 6.59 7.72
N ASP A 240 2.03 6.31 8.94
CA ASP A 240 2.52 6.97 10.17
C ASP A 240 2.36 8.50 10.12
N ASN A 241 1.12 8.96 9.89
CA ASN A 241 0.73 10.37 9.85
C ASN A 241 -0.52 10.60 10.74
N GLN A 242 -1.17 11.75 10.61
CA GLN A 242 -2.32 12.17 11.43
C GLN A 242 -3.56 12.48 10.59
N LEU A 243 -3.68 11.84 9.43
CA LEU A 243 -4.76 12.10 8.48
C LEU A 243 -6.09 11.62 9.04
N GLN A 244 -7.11 12.48 8.97
CA GLN A 244 -8.50 12.13 9.31
C GLN A 244 -9.34 11.78 8.08
N SER A 245 -8.92 12.27 6.90
CA SER A 245 -9.57 12.03 5.61
C SER A 245 -8.55 11.80 4.50
N LEU A 246 -8.94 11.06 3.47
CA LEU A 246 -8.15 10.91 2.25
C LEU A 246 -8.62 11.94 1.20
N PRO A 247 -7.69 12.58 0.46
CA PRO A 247 -8.03 13.46 -0.66
C PRO A 247 -8.53 12.66 -1.86
N GLU A 248 -8.96 13.36 -2.93
CA GLU A 248 -9.24 12.68 -4.20
C GLU A 248 -7.95 12.18 -4.84
N LEU A 249 -7.93 10.88 -5.12
CA LEU A 249 -6.77 10.20 -5.70
C LEU A 249 -6.99 9.93 -7.19
N PRO A 250 -5.94 9.96 -8.01
CA PRO A 250 -6.05 9.67 -9.44
C PRO A 250 -6.39 8.20 -9.69
N VAL A 251 -6.99 7.91 -10.85
CA VAL A 251 -7.38 6.53 -11.24
C VAL A 251 -6.19 5.62 -11.57
N THR A 252 -5.00 6.19 -11.72
CA THR A 252 -3.75 5.51 -12.07
C THR A 252 -3.08 4.78 -10.91
N MET A 253 -3.61 4.94 -9.70
CA MET A 253 -3.03 4.39 -8.48
C MET A 253 -2.91 2.86 -8.52
N ARG A 254 -1.76 2.36 -8.07
CA ARG A 254 -1.38 0.95 -7.96
C ARG A 254 -1.15 0.53 -6.52
N TYR A 255 -0.58 1.42 -5.71
CA TYR A 255 -0.21 1.19 -4.33
C TYR A 255 -0.61 2.37 -3.45
N ILE A 256 -1.44 2.11 -2.44
CA ILE A 256 -1.84 3.10 -1.44
C ILE A 256 -1.51 2.56 -0.06
N ASP A 257 -0.63 3.23 0.66
CA ASP A 257 -0.37 2.95 2.07
C ASP A 257 -0.69 4.19 2.92
N ALA A 258 -1.78 4.11 3.68
CA ALA A 258 -2.18 5.10 4.67
C ALA A 258 -2.43 4.43 6.02
N LYS A 259 -1.62 3.42 6.36
CA LYS A 259 -1.67 2.79 7.69
C LYS A 259 -1.23 3.75 8.80
N ASN A 260 -1.58 3.43 10.04
CA ASN A 260 -1.18 4.21 11.22
C ASN A 260 -1.52 5.70 11.06
N ASN A 261 -2.79 5.97 10.77
CA ASN A 261 -3.34 7.31 10.65
C ASN A 261 -4.59 7.40 11.56
N GLN A 262 -5.40 8.46 11.38
CA GLN A 262 -6.64 8.67 12.11
C GLN A 262 -7.83 8.68 11.16
N LEU A 263 -7.74 7.93 10.05
CA LEU A 263 -8.74 7.95 8.99
C LEU A 263 -10.07 7.43 9.51
N ARG A 264 -11.12 8.21 9.29
CA ARG A 264 -12.48 7.86 9.65
C ARG A 264 -13.29 7.55 8.41
N SER A 265 -14.36 6.78 8.57
CA SER A 265 -15.23 6.38 7.47
C SER A 265 -15.90 7.56 6.74
N ASP A 266 -16.19 8.66 7.43
CA ASP A 266 -16.69 9.92 6.86
C ASP A 266 -15.63 10.72 6.11
N GLY A 267 -14.35 10.47 6.40
CA GLY A 267 -13.20 11.04 5.70
C GLY A 267 -12.79 10.30 4.42
N ILE A 268 -13.45 9.19 4.07
CA ILE A 268 -13.21 8.45 2.83
C ILE A 268 -14.53 8.36 2.06
N HIS A 269 -14.54 8.85 0.82
CA HIS A 269 -15.72 8.74 -0.03
C HIS A 269 -16.07 7.25 -0.27
N GLN A 270 -17.35 6.91 -0.22
CA GLN A 270 -17.81 5.52 -0.29
C GLN A 270 -17.30 4.79 -1.55
N GLU A 271 -17.27 5.49 -2.69
CA GLU A 271 -16.78 4.97 -3.98
C GLU A 271 -15.35 5.43 -4.32
N ALA A 272 -14.54 5.84 -3.34
CA ALA A 272 -13.21 6.45 -3.58
C ALA A 272 -12.28 5.61 -4.47
N PHE A 273 -12.37 4.27 -4.41
CA PHE A 273 -11.45 3.36 -5.09
C PHE A 273 -12.08 2.66 -6.31
N LYS A 274 -13.35 2.94 -6.63
CA LYS A 274 -14.15 2.23 -7.63
C LYS A 274 -13.52 2.20 -9.02
N ASP A 275 -13.01 3.35 -9.46
CA ASP A 275 -12.50 3.54 -10.83
C ASP A 275 -11.00 3.22 -10.96
N MET A 276 -10.33 2.82 -9.86
CA MET A 276 -8.89 2.55 -9.85
C MET A 276 -8.57 1.16 -10.41
N SER A 277 -8.69 1.02 -11.72
CA SER A 277 -8.50 -0.26 -12.43
C SER A 277 -7.10 -0.87 -12.29
N GLN A 278 -6.10 -0.12 -11.82
CA GLN A 278 -4.73 -0.60 -11.65
C GLN A 278 -4.35 -0.87 -10.18
N LEU A 279 -5.25 -0.60 -9.23
CA LEU A 279 -4.95 -0.70 -7.80
C LEU A 279 -4.76 -2.16 -7.39
N LYS A 280 -3.58 -2.47 -6.84
CA LYS A 280 -3.21 -3.82 -6.38
C LYS A 280 -3.13 -3.90 -4.86
N PHE A 281 -2.67 -2.85 -4.20
CA PHE A 281 -2.39 -2.88 -2.76
C PHE A 281 -3.03 -1.68 -2.07
N LEU A 282 -3.85 -1.96 -1.05
CA LEU A 282 -4.51 -0.95 -0.23
C LEU A 282 -4.29 -1.27 1.26
N TYR A 283 -3.46 -0.46 1.91
CA TYR A 283 -3.14 -0.57 3.33
C TYR A 283 -3.77 0.58 4.11
N LEU A 284 -4.74 0.24 4.96
CA LEU A 284 -5.52 1.17 5.78
C LEU A 284 -5.59 0.70 7.24
N SER A 285 -4.66 -0.15 7.66
CA SER A 285 -4.62 -0.67 9.03
C SER A 285 -4.30 0.39 10.07
N HIS A 286 -4.72 0.18 11.32
CA HIS A 286 -4.54 1.13 12.42
C HIS A 286 -5.10 2.52 12.07
N ASN A 287 -6.39 2.52 11.80
CA ASN A 287 -7.20 3.71 11.53
C ASN A 287 -8.51 3.59 12.33
N GLN A 288 -9.51 4.41 12.02
CA GLN A 288 -10.79 4.50 12.71
C GLN A 288 -11.96 4.25 11.75
N LEU A 289 -11.80 3.32 10.80
CA LEU A 289 -12.84 2.99 9.82
C LEU A 289 -13.93 2.14 10.46
N ASP A 290 -15.19 2.50 10.26
CA ASP A 290 -16.37 1.79 10.76
C ASP A 290 -16.90 0.74 9.76
N TYR A 291 -16.54 0.88 8.48
CA TYR A 291 -16.91 -0.03 7.40
C TYR A 291 -15.82 -0.09 6.32
N VAL A 292 -15.86 -1.16 5.52
CA VAL A 292 -15.00 -1.30 4.34
C VAL A 292 -15.53 -0.41 3.21
N PRO A 293 -14.70 0.44 2.58
CA PRO A 293 -15.08 1.20 1.40
C PRO A 293 -15.57 0.27 0.28
N ASN A 294 -16.68 0.61 -0.38
CA ASN A 294 -17.36 -0.25 -1.35
C ASN A 294 -17.95 0.60 -2.49
N PRO A 295 -17.65 0.32 -3.77
CA PRO A 295 -16.95 -0.86 -4.30
C PRO A 295 -15.42 -0.78 -4.30
N LEU A 296 -14.80 -1.94 -4.05
CA LEU A 296 -13.36 -2.15 -4.20
C LEU A 296 -13.03 -2.59 -5.64
N PRO A 297 -11.90 -2.15 -6.21
CA PRO A 297 -11.55 -2.48 -7.60
C PRO A 297 -11.25 -3.97 -7.79
N GLU A 298 -11.67 -4.54 -8.92
CA GLU A 298 -11.52 -5.96 -9.27
C GLU A 298 -10.05 -6.44 -9.30
N THR A 299 -9.11 -5.52 -9.51
CA THR A 299 -7.67 -5.79 -9.61
C THR A 299 -6.95 -5.85 -8.26
N LEU A 300 -7.63 -5.53 -7.17
CA LEU A 300 -7.06 -5.51 -5.83
C LEU A 300 -6.56 -6.90 -5.41
N ARG A 301 -5.33 -6.94 -4.90
CA ARG A 301 -4.64 -8.17 -4.48
C ARG A 301 -4.51 -8.30 -2.97
N ALA A 302 -4.20 -7.19 -2.31
CA ALA A 302 -4.10 -7.13 -0.85
C ALA A 302 -4.93 -5.98 -0.30
N LEU A 303 -5.68 -6.28 0.75
CA LEU A 303 -6.47 -5.32 1.52
C LEU A 303 -6.18 -5.50 3.01
N HIS A 304 -5.50 -4.53 3.60
CA HIS A 304 -5.17 -4.56 5.03
C HIS A 304 -5.98 -3.51 5.76
N LEU A 305 -6.85 -3.98 6.64
CA LEU A 305 -7.78 -3.18 7.44
C LEU A 305 -7.70 -3.54 8.92
N GLN A 306 -6.66 -4.25 9.34
CA GLN A 306 -6.50 -4.64 10.74
C GLN A 306 -6.48 -3.43 11.68
N TYR A 307 -6.95 -3.61 12.91
CA TYR A 307 -7.01 -2.55 13.94
C TYR A 307 -7.78 -1.31 13.46
N ASN A 308 -9.02 -1.50 13.02
CA ASN A 308 -10.01 -0.45 12.76
C ASN A 308 -11.25 -0.68 13.65
N ASN A 309 -12.36 0.02 13.36
CA ASN A 309 -13.64 -0.14 14.05
C ASN A 309 -14.71 -0.81 13.16
N ILE A 310 -14.30 -1.68 12.23
CA ILE A 310 -15.21 -2.29 11.25
C ILE A 310 -16.16 -3.25 11.97
N GLN A 311 -17.47 -3.00 11.88
CA GLN A 311 -18.50 -3.77 12.58
C GLN A 311 -19.32 -4.68 11.66
N SER A 312 -19.41 -4.34 10.37
CA SER A 312 -20.23 -5.06 9.41
C SER A 312 -19.59 -5.11 8.02
N LEU A 313 -20.03 -6.10 7.23
CA LEU A 313 -19.70 -6.25 5.82
C LEU A 313 -21.00 -6.31 5.02
N HIS A 314 -20.98 -5.72 3.83
CA HIS A 314 -22.06 -5.86 2.87
C HIS A 314 -21.85 -7.15 2.06
N GLU A 315 -22.93 -7.77 1.57
CA GLU A 315 -22.84 -9.00 0.75
C GLU A 315 -22.00 -8.77 -0.52
N ASP A 316 -22.05 -7.55 -1.05
CA ASP A 316 -21.27 -7.13 -2.22
C ASP A 316 -19.88 -6.55 -1.91
N THR A 317 -19.40 -6.61 -0.66
CA THR A 317 -18.09 -6.00 -0.33
C THR A 317 -16.93 -6.65 -1.08
N PHE A 318 -16.89 -7.99 -1.13
CA PHE A 318 -15.88 -8.71 -1.91
C PHE A 318 -16.45 -9.52 -3.08
N CYS A 319 -17.71 -9.94 -2.95
CA CYS A 319 -18.40 -10.78 -3.92
C CYS A 319 -19.41 -10.00 -4.75
N ASN A 320 -19.93 -10.63 -5.80
CA ASN A 320 -21.02 -10.08 -6.60
C ASN A 320 -22.29 -10.88 -6.30
N SER A 321 -23.23 -10.29 -5.56
CA SER A 321 -24.52 -10.89 -5.20
C SER A 321 -25.36 -11.29 -6.40
N HIS A 322 -25.14 -10.67 -7.57
CA HIS A 322 -25.87 -10.96 -8.79
C HIS A 322 -25.29 -12.15 -9.58
N ASN A 323 -24.08 -12.62 -9.24
CA ASN A 323 -23.45 -13.74 -9.91
C ASN A 323 -22.91 -14.78 -8.91
N PRO A 324 -23.64 -15.89 -8.65
CA PRO A 324 -23.22 -16.90 -7.69
C PRO A 324 -21.99 -17.73 -8.13
N ASN A 325 -21.62 -17.68 -9.42
CA ASN A 325 -20.42 -18.35 -9.94
C ASN A 325 -19.20 -17.41 -10.00
N TYR A 326 -19.35 -16.17 -9.52
CA TYR A 326 -18.25 -15.22 -9.48
C TYR A 326 -17.20 -15.68 -8.47
N VAL A 327 -15.94 -15.69 -8.91
CA VAL A 327 -14.78 -16.02 -8.08
C VAL A 327 -13.75 -14.92 -8.25
N ARG A 328 -13.47 -14.19 -7.17
CA ARG A 328 -12.50 -13.10 -7.17
C ARG A 328 -11.10 -13.64 -6.88
N ARG A 329 -10.44 -14.12 -7.93
CA ARG A 329 -9.09 -14.71 -7.84
C ARG A 329 -7.99 -13.72 -7.42
N PRO A 330 -7.98 -12.45 -7.89
CA PRO A 330 -6.85 -11.56 -7.61
C PRO A 330 -6.67 -11.23 -6.13
N LEU A 331 -7.78 -11.15 -5.38
CA LEU A 331 -7.77 -10.73 -3.98
C LEU A 331 -7.38 -11.91 -3.08
N GLU A 332 -6.13 -11.92 -2.64
CA GLU A 332 -5.51 -13.06 -1.97
C GLU A 332 -5.23 -12.83 -0.48
N ASP A 333 -4.96 -11.59 -0.07
CA ASP A 333 -4.60 -11.23 1.29
C ASP A 333 -5.57 -10.18 1.84
N ILE A 334 -6.47 -10.62 2.72
CA ILE A 334 -7.44 -9.74 3.37
C ILE A 334 -7.25 -9.87 4.87
N ARG A 335 -6.93 -8.75 5.51
CA ARG A 335 -6.72 -8.67 6.96
C ARG A 335 -7.76 -7.75 7.60
N LEU A 336 -8.55 -8.33 8.49
CA LEU A 336 -9.63 -7.71 9.26
C LEU A 336 -9.47 -7.97 10.77
N ASP A 337 -8.35 -8.54 11.20
CA ASP A 337 -8.04 -8.76 12.62
C ASP A 337 -7.99 -7.44 13.41
N GLY A 338 -8.24 -7.52 14.72
CA GLY A 338 -8.32 -6.30 15.56
C GLY A 338 -9.55 -5.42 15.31
N ASN A 339 -10.51 -5.84 14.48
CA ASN A 339 -11.82 -5.19 14.33
C ASN A 339 -12.91 -5.90 15.18
N PRO A 340 -14.00 -5.19 15.56
CA PRO A 340 -15.11 -5.78 16.30
C PRO A 340 -15.98 -6.73 15.47
N ILE A 341 -15.85 -6.74 14.14
CA ILE A 341 -16.61 -7.63 13.26
C ILE A 341 -16.37 -9.12 13.56
N VAL A 342 -17.47 -9.87 13.54
CA VAL A 342 -17.46 -11.35 13.60
C VAL A 342 -17.75 -11.90 12.22
N LEU A 343 -16.74 -12.45 11.57
CA LEU A 343 -16.79 -12.85 10.16
C LEU A 343 -17.82 -13.96 9.88
N SER A 344 -18.05 -14.87 10.84
CA SER A 344 -19.01 -15.98 10.67
C SER A 344 -20.46 -15.52 10.42
N HIS A 345 -20.81 -14.27 10.73
CA HIS A 345 -22.12 -13.71 10.41
C HIS A 345 -22.24 -13.20 8.97
N PHE A 346 -21.11 -13.04 8.24
CA PHE A 346 -21.04 -12.38 6.94
C PHE A 346 -20.46 -13.30 5.84
N VAL A 347 -20.72 -14.61 5.92
CA VAL A 347 -20.14 -15.61 5.00
C VAL A 347 -20.39 -15.28 3.52
N GLN A 348 -21.56 -14.73 3.19
CA GLN A 348 -21.91 -14.37 1.80
C GLN A 348 -20.99 -13.28 1.22
N SER A 349 -20.45 -12.40 2.07
CA SER A 349 -19.57 -11.32 1.64
C SER A 349 -18.22 -11.80 1.10
N TYR A 350 -17.78 -13.02 1.43
CA TYR A 350 -16.45 -13.53 1.08
C TYR A 350 -16.43 -14.97 0.53
N VAL A 351 -17.58 -15.58 0.25
CA VAL A 351 -17.69 -16.96 -0.27
C VAL A 351 -17.06 -17.13 -1.67
N CYS A 352 -16.98 -16.05 -2.44
CA CYS A 352 -16.37 -16.02 -3.78
C CYS A 352 -14.83 -15.98 -3.76
N LEU A 353 -14.22 -15.86 -2.58
CA LEU A 353 -12.77 -15.70 -2.46
C LEU A 353 -12.05 -17.05 -2.44
N PRO A 354 -10.87 -17.16 -3.05
CA PRO A 354 -10.06 -18.38 -2.99
C PRO A 354 -9.44 -18.61 -1.60
N ARG A 355 -9.28 -17.55 -0.80
CA ARG A 355 -8.72 -17.58 0.56
C ARG A 355 -9.65 -16.82 1.51
N LEU A 356 -9.77 -17.34 2.74
CA LEU A 356 -10.59 -16.71 3.77
C LEU A 356 -9.91 -15.45 4.31
N PRO A 357 -10.66 -14.38 4.63
CA PRO A 357 -10.13 -13.22 5.34
C PRO A 357 -9.57 -13.62 6.70
N VAL A 358 -8.46 -13.00 7.11
CA VAL A 358 -7.90 -13.12 8.45
C VAL A 358 -8.69 -12.23 9.38
N GLY A 359 -9.24 -12.77 10.46
CA GLY A 359 -10.00 -12.00 11.43
C GLY A 359 -10.73 -12.87 12.44
N ARG A 360 -11.58 -12.22 13.25
CA ARG A 360 -12.32 -12.88 14.32
C ARG A 360 -13.51 -13.67 13.75
N MET A 361 -13.59 -14.96 14.09
CA MET A 361 -14.66 -15.86 13.62
C MET A 361 -15.77 -16.12 14.65
N HIS A 362 -15.57 -15.79 15.93
CA HIS A 362 -16.49 -16.08 17.04
C HIS A 362 -16.46 -15.01 18.13
#